data_AF-A0A4Y2F2G5-F1
#
_entry.id   AF-A0A4Y2F2G5-F1
#
_cell.length_a   1.000
_cell.length_b   1.000
_cell.length_c   1.000
_cell.angle_alpha   90.00
_cell.angle_beta   90.00
_cell.angle_gamma   90.00
#
_symmetry.space_group_name_H-M   'P 1'
#
loop_
_entity.id
_entity.type
_entity.pdbx_description
1 polymer ?
#
loop_
_entity_poly.entity_id
_entity_poly.type
_entity_poly.pdbx_seq_one_letter_code
_entity_poly.pdbx_strand_id
1 'polypeptide(L)'
;MTRLSADFYYNQIITGHGIFGTFQNRMFGKDCKCQCGEDETIQHGLMECPVWAQQRDKLPKSWLVKEIHDLVHLPGFKTYAVNIVKSLFDSCSAYWTD
;
A
#
# COMPACT_ATOMS: atom_id res chain seq x y z
N MET A 1 -4.06 16.28 8.62
CA MET A 1 -3.13 15.14 8.73
C MET A 1 -2.01 15.55 9.67
N THR A 2 -1.86 14.92 10.83
CA THR A 2 -0.76 15.22 11.76
C THR A 2 0.55 14.63 11.22
N ARG A 3 1.71 15.21 11.53
CA ARG A 3 3.03 14.69 11.09
C ARG A 3 3.19 13.20 11.42
N LEU A 4 2.77 12.80 12.62
CA LEU A 4 2.76 11.40 13.08
C LEU A 4 1.99 10.45 12.14
N SER A 5 0.82 10.86 11.65
CA SER A 5 0.03 10.03 10.71
C SER A 5 0.71 9.89 9.35
N ALA A 6 1.37 10.94 8.85
CA ALA A 6 2.10 10.87 7.58
C ALA A 6 3.33 9.96 7.70
N ASP A 7 4.03 10.03 8.82
CA ASP A 7 5.20 9.19 9.11
C ASP A 7 4.80 7.72 9.27
N PHE A 8 3.64 7.43 9.87
CA PHE A 8 3.11 6.07 9.99
C PHE A 8 2.93 5.39 8.62
N TYR A 9 2.17 6.00 7.71
CA TYR A 9 1.91 5.42 6.38
C TYR A 9 3.19 5.30 5.54
N TYR A 10 4.06 6.29 5.65
CA TYR A 10 5.37 6.26 4.99
C TYR A 10 6.23 5.09 5.47
N ASN A 11 6.26 4.85 6.78
CA ASN A 11 7.02 3.74 7.35
C ASN A 11 6.46 2.38 6.90
N GLN A 12 5.13 2.23 6.76
CA GLN A 12 4.54 1.00 6.23
C GLN A 12 4.97 0.76 4.77
N ILE A 13 5.04 1.82 3.95
CA ILE A 13 5.49 1.73 2.55
C ILE A 13 6.96 1.32 2.48
N ILE A 14 7.86 1.92 3.27
CA ILE A 14 9.29 1.58 3.19
C ILE A 14 9.56 0.15 3.65
N THR A 15 8.85 -0.30 4.68
CA THR A 15 9.10 -1.61 5.27
C THR A 15 8.28 -2.73 4.61
N GLY A 16 7.23 -2.39 3.85
CA GLY A 16 6.26 -3.38 3.37
C GLY A 16 5.55 -4.13 4.51
N HIS A 17 5.57 -3.58 5.72
CA HIS A 17 5.09 -4.24 6.93
C HIS A 17 3.71 -3.73 7.39
N GLY A 18 3.21 -4.36 8.45
CA GLY A 18 2.03 -3.98 9.22
C GLY A 18 0.74 -4.33 8.51
N ILE A 19 0.39 -3.51 7.54
CA ILE A 19 -0.94 -3.47 6.93
C ILE A 19 -1.13 -4.42 5.75
N PHE A 20 -0.07 -4.74 5.01
CA PHE A 20 -0.19 -5.59 3.84
C PHE A 20 -0.57 -7.02 4.25
N GLY A 21 -1.58 -7.59 3.59
CA GLY A 21 -2.12 -8.92 3.92
C GLY A 21 -1.06 -10.01 4.02
N THR A 22 -0.02 -9.99 3.17
CA THR A 22 1.10 -10.95 3.28
C THR A 22 1.91 -10.84 4.58
N PHE A 23 2.12 -9.63 5.09
CA PHE A 23 2.74 -9.43 6.40
C PHE A 23 1.79 -9.88 7.52
N GLN A 24 0.50 -9.54 7.42
CA GLN A 24 -0.50 -9.95 8.41
C GLN A 24 -0.66 -11.47 8.47
N ASN A 25 -0.61 -12.16 7.33
CA ASN A 25 -0.63 -13.61 7.26
C ASN A 25 0.59 -14.22 7.95
N ARG A 26 1.79 -13.71 7.65
CA ARG A 26 3.03 -14.19 8.27
C ARG A 26 3.06 -14.01 9.78
N MET A 27 2.57 -12.88 10.29
CA MET A 27 2.67 -12.54 11.71
C MET A 27 1.47 -13.02 12.53
N PHE A 28 0.29 -13.07 11.94
CA PHE A 28 -0.98 -13.28 12.65
C PHE A 28 -1.89 -14.34 12.02
N GLY A 29 -1.48 -15.00 10.93
CA GLY A 29 -2.27 -16.02 10.24
C GLY A 29 -3.52 -15.49 9.54
N LYS A 30 -3.63 -14.18 9.33
CA LYS A 30 -4.77 -13.55 8.64
C LYS A 30 -4.77 -13.84 7.14
N ASP A 31 -5.92 -13.70 6.50
CA ASP A 31 -6.01 -13.80 5.05
C ASP A 31 -5.12 -12.72 4.38
N CYS A 32 -4.34 -13.14 3.39
CA CYS A 32 -3.47 -12.26 2.62
C CYS A 32 -4.10 -11.77 1.32
N LYS A 33 -5.33 -12.18 0.98
CA LYS A 33 -5.92 -11.85 -0.31
C LYS A 33 -6.31 -10.37 -0.43
N CYS A 34 -5.80 -9.75 -1.49
CA CYS A 34 -6.27 -8.46 -1.98
C CYS A 34 -7.69 -8.62 -2.55
N GLN A 35 -8.43 -7.52 -2.66
CA GLN A 35 -9.76 -7.49 -3.28
C GLN A 35 -9.80 -8.02 -4.72
N CYS A 36 -8.66 -8.04 -5.42
CA CYS A 36 -8.56 -8.65 -6.75
C CYS A 36 -8.29 -10.16 -6.75
N GLY A 37 -8.09 -10.80 -5.60
CA GLY A 37 -7.85 -12.23 -5.43
C GLY A 37 -6.38 -12.65 -5.37
N GLU A 38 -5.44 -11.75 -5.67
CA GLU A 38 -3.99 -12.00 -5.54
C GLU A 38 -3.49 -11.75 -4.12
N ASP A 39 -2.27 -12.18 -3.83
CA ASP A 39 -1.62 -11.93 -2.54
C ASP A 39 -1.29 -10.43 -2.38
N GLU A 40 -1.75 -9.85 -1.27
CA GLU A 40 -1.56 -8.44 -0.96
C GLU A 40 -0.15 -8.18 -0.43
N THR A 41 0.78 -8.07 -1.36
CA THR A 41 2.13 -7.53 -1.14
C THR A 41 2.15 -6.03 -1.39
N ILE A 42 3.20 -5.35 -0.93
CA ILE A 42 3.40 -3.94 -1.25
C ILE A 42 3.57 -3.70 -2.75
N GLN A 43 4.31 -4.57 -3.42
CA GLN A 43 4.52 -4.51 -4.86
C GLN A 43 3.19 -4.66 -5.59
N HIS A 44 2.41 -5.67 -5.23
CA HIS A 44 1.09 -5.88 -5.79
C HIS A 44 0.21 -4.64 -5.58
N GLY A 45 0.04 -4.20 -4.33
CA GLY A 45 -0.85 -3.09 -3.99
C GLY A 45 -0.49 -1.77 -4.68
N LEU A 46 0.80 -1.43 -4.79
CA LEU A 46 1.22 -0.14 -5.36
C LEU A 46 1.40 -0.18 -6.89
N MET A 47 1.87 -1.29 -7.45
CA MET A 47 2.41 -1.32 -8.81
C MET A 47 1.58 -2.15 -9.79
N GLU A 48 0.87 -3.19 -9.31
CA GLU A 48 0.31 -4.22 -10.19
C GLU A 48 -1.22 -4.31 -10.08
N CYS A 49 -1.75 -4.08 -8.87
CA CYS A 49 -3.14 -4.37 -8.55
C CYS A 49 -4.11 -3.62 -9.48
N PRO A 50 -5.06 -4.33 -10.13
CA PRO A 50 -6.01 -3.70 -11.04
C PRO A 50 -7.00 -2.77 -10.32
N VAL A 51 -7.26 -2.99 -9.02
CA VAL A 51 -8.12 -2.13 -8.19
C VAL A 51 -7.65 -0.68 -8.21
N TRP A 52 -6.32 -0.49 -8.24
CA TRP A 52 -5.69 0.83 -8.19
C TRP A 52 -5.23 1.33 -9.56
N ALA A 53 -5.60 0.65 -10.65
CA ALA A 53 -5.14 0.99 -12.00
C ALA A 53 -5.48 2.43 -12.37
N GLN A 54 -6.70 2.90 -12.07
CA GLN A 54 -7.13 4.26 -12.40
C GLN A 54 -6.32 5.34 -11.66
N GLN A 55 -5.95 5.10 -10.39
CA GLN A 55 -5.07 6.00 -9.65
C GLN A 55 -3.63 5.92 -10.18
N ARG A 56 -3.15 4.72 -10.51
CA ARG A 56 -1.80 4.45 -11.01
C ARG A 56 -1.55 5.03 -12.39
N ASP A 57 -2.56 5.04 -13.26
CA ASP A 57 -2.49 5.61 -14.62
C ASP A 57 -2.25 7.12 -14.63
N LYS A 58 -2.50 7.81 -13.51
CA LYS A 58 -2.19 9.23 -13.33
C LYS A 58 -0.70 9.48 -13.05
N LEU A 59 0.07 8.42 -12.77
CA LEU A 59 1.50 8.51 -12.53
C LEU A 59 2.27 8.43 -13.85
N PRO A 60 3.47 9.05 -13.93
CA PRO A 60 4.36 8.85 -15.06
C PRO A 60 4.70 7.36 -15.23
N LYS A 61 4.47 6.81 -16.43
CA LYS A 61 4.76 5.39 -16.73
C LYS A 61 6.23 5.02 -16.48
N SER A 62 7.14 5.97 -16.63
CA SER A 62 8.57 5.81 -16.33
C SER A 62 8.87 5.55 -14.85
N TRP A 63 7.90 5.77 -13.96
CA TRP A 63 8.03 5.46 -12.54
C TRP A 63 7.69 4.01 -12.26
N LEU A 64 6.80 3.38 -13.05
CA LEU A 64 6.35 2.01 -12.81
C LEU A 64 7.43 0.93 -13.01
N VAL A 65 8.56 1.32 -13.58
CA VAL A 65 9.73 0.45 -13.82
C VAL A 65 10.84 0.63 -12.79
N LYS A 66 10.63 1.48 -11.77
CA LYS A 66 11.61 1.73 -10.71
C LYS A 66 11.24 0.98 -9.43
N GLU A 67 12.25 0.77 -8.59
CA GLU A 67 12.07 0.24 -7.25
C GLU A 67 11.21 1.17 -6.38
N ILE A 68 10.33 0.59 -5.56
CA ILE A 68 9.43 1.35 -4.67
C ILE A 68 10.24 2.27 -3.74
N HIS A 69 11.42 1.83 -3.29
CA HIS A 69 12.33 2.62 -2.44
C HIS A 69 12.84 3.90 -3.13
N ASP A 70 12.99 3.91 -4.45
CA ASP A 70 13.38 5.12 -5.18
C ASP A 70 12.17 6.04 -5.38
N LEU A 71 11.01 5.45 -5.61
CA LEU A 71 9.77 6.17 -5.89
C LEU A 71 9.18 6.86 -4.67
N VAL A 72 9.31 6.28 -3.49
CA VAL A 72 8.79 6.82 -2.22
C VAL A 72 9.37 8.20 -1.85
N HIS A 73 10.52 8.56 -2.44
CA HIS A 73 11.13 9.90 -2.31
C HIS A 73 10.52 10.94 -3.25
N LEU A 74 9.78 10.52 -4.29
CA LEU A 74 9.10 11.42 -5.21
C LEU A 74 7.79 11.91 -4.59
N PRO A 75 7.55 13.23 -4.45
CA PRO A 75 6.35 13.75 -3.79
C PRO A 75 5.04 13.21 -4.38
N GLY A 76 4.94 13.11 -5.71
CA GLY A 76 3.75 12.59 -6.39
C GLY A 76 3.48 11.12 -6.07
N PHE A 77 4.50 10.27 -6.09
CA PHE A 77 4.36 8.86 -5.77
C PHE A 77 4.08 8.65 -4.27
N LYS A 78 4.75 9.42 -3.41
CA LYS A 78 4.51 9.40 -1.96
C LYS A 78 3.03 9.68 -1.65
N THR A 79 2.43 10.71 -2.26
CA THR A 79 1.02 11.02 -2.08
C THR A 79 0.12 9.88 -2.57
N TYR A 80 0.40 9.32 -3.75
CA TYR A 80 -0.32 8.16 -4.27
C TYR A 80 -0.26 6.97 -3.31
N ALA A 81 0.95 6.55 -2.92
CA ALA A 81 1.16 5.39 -2.06
C ALA A 81 0.51 5.57 -0.69
N VAL A 82 0.62 6.76 -0.08
CA VAL A 82 -0.05 7.05 1.21
C VAL A 82 -1.57 6.94 1.08
N ASN A 83 -2.18 7.35 -0.04
CA ASN A 83 -3.61 7.22 -0.24
C ASN A 83 -4.04 5.75 -0.35
N ILE A 84 -3.28 4.93 -1.07
CA ILE A 84 -3.55 3.48 -1.17
C ILE A 84 -3.46 2.83 0.22
N VAL A 85 -2.37 3.07 0.95
CA VAL A 85 -2.16 2.47 2.27
C VAL A 85 -3.23 2.93 3.28
N LYS A 86 -3.70 4.17 3.20
CA LYS A 86 -4.87 4.62 3.98
C LYS A 86 -6.14 3.86 3.63
N SER A 87 -6.44 3.72 2.34
CA SER A 87 -7.64 2.97 1.92
C SER A 87 -7.59 1.51 2.35
N LEU A 88 -6.41 0.89 2.31
CA LEU A 88 -6.20 -0.43 2.89
C LEU A 88 -6.43 -0.40 4.41
N PHE A 89 -6.00 0.66 5.10
CA PHE A 89 -6.05 0.73 6.56
C PHE A 89 -7.50 0.84 7.03
N ASP A 90 -8.27 1.70 6.37
CA ASP A 90 -9.69 1.89 6.64
C ASP A 90 -10.48 0.62 6.33
N SER A 91 -10.14 -0.07 5.22
CA SER A 91 -10.75 -1.35 4.87
C SER A 91 -10.44 -2.43 5.91
N CYS A 92 -9.18 -2.55 6.33
CA CYS A 92 -8.78 -3.46 7.39
C CYS A 92 -9.48 -3.10 8.70
N SER A 93 -9.48 -1.83 9.13
CA SER A 93 -10.06 -1.36 10.40
C SER A 93 -11.52 -1.74 10.58
N ALA A 94 -12.29 -1.84 9.49
CA ALA A 94 -13.67 -2.33 9.53
C ALA A 94 -13.79 -3.81 9.96
N TYR A 95 -12.71 -4.60 9.83
CA TYR A 95 -12.63 -6.00 10.26
C TYR A 95 -11.98 -6.19 11.65
N TRP A 96 -11.50 -5.13 12.33
CA TRP A 96 -10.90 -5.23 13.67
C TRP A 96 -11.87 -4.86 14.81
N THR A 97 -13.17 -4.70 14.53
CA THR A 97 -14.18 -4.37 15.54
C THR A 97 -14.95 -5.56 16.13
N ASP A 98 -14.45 -6.79 15.97
CA ASP A 98 -14.94 -7.98 16.70
C ASP A 98 -14.00 -8.38 17.85
#